data_AF-A0A1S1LGJ0-F1
#
_entry.id   AF-A0A1S1LGJ0-F1
#
_cell.length_a   1.000
_cell.length_b   1.000
_cell.length_c   1.000
_cell.angle_alpha   90.00
_cell.angle_beta   90.00
_cell.angle_gamma   90.00
#
_symmetry.space_group_name_H-M   'P 1'
#
loop_
_entity.id
_entity.type
_entity.pdbx_description
1 polymer ?
#
loop_
_entity_poly.entity_id
_entity_poly.type
_entity_poly.pdbx_seq_one_letter_code
_entity_poly.pdbx_strand_id
1 'polypeptide(L)'
;MTDLYVANSAAQRVADEIRGAIHQLEILRADAVSGFQADLGMGDCEEGREWNRMLNTVISSGDEGSLLAAIDSMVAELKERADWAEQAQREFDTTDHRSADSYRKLTNSADVYPHI
;
A
#
# COMPACT_ATOMS: atom_id res chain seq x y z
N MET A 1 -3.81 -31.31 11.53
CA MET A 1 -4.85 -30.36 11.14
C MET A 1 -4.30 -29.00 11.53
N THR A 2 -3.67 -28.30 10.59
CA THR A 2 -3.01 -27.01 10.82
C THR A 2 -4.05 -25.93 10.67
N ASP A 3 -4.62 -25.49 11.79
CA ASP A 3 -5.53 -24.35 11.80
C ASP A 3 -4.76 -23.13 11.31
N LEU A 4 -5.13 -22.66 10.12
CA LEU A 4 -4.63 -21.44 9.53
C LEU A 4 -5.31 -20.26 10.24
N TYR A 5 -4.97 -20.04 11.52
CA TYR A 5 -5.24 -18.75 12.14
C TYR A 5 -4.40 -17.75 11.37
N VAL A 6 -5.01 -17.02 10.44
CA VAL A 6 -4.46 -15.73 10.00
C VAL A 6 -4.19 -14.99 11.29
N ALA A 7 -2.91 -14.80 11.64
CA ALA A 7 -2.52 -14.25 12.91
C ALA A 7 -3.32 -12.96 13.10
N ASN A 8 -4.09 -12.87 14.20
CA ASN A 8 -4.94 -11.72 14.47
C ASN A 8 -4.13 -10.43 14.21
N SER A 9 -4.64 -9.49 13.40
CA SER A 9 -3.97 -8.29 12.87
C SER A 9 -2.92 -8.45 11.74
N ALA A 10 -2.73 -9.62 11.14
CA ALA A 10 -1.70 -9.82 10.11
C ALA A 10 -1.91 -8.93 8.87
N ALA A 11 -3.15 -8.79 8.39
CA ALA A 11 -3.43 -7.93 7.24
C ALA A 11 -3.29 -6.44 7.61
N GLN A 12 -3.59 -6.06 8.85
CA GLN A 12 -3.31 -4.72 9.36
C GLN A 12 -1.81 -4.38 9.33
N ARG A 13 -0.96 -5.31 9.80
CA ARG A 13 0.51 -5.10 9.77
C ARG A 13 1.03 -4.93 8.34
N VAL A 14 0.49 -5.70 7.39
CA VAL A 14 0.84 -5.55 5.97
C VAL A 14 0.42 -4.18 5.45
N ALA A 15 -0.78 -3.71 5.79
CA ALA A 15 -1.24 -2.38 5.41
C ALA A 15 -0.34 -1.27 6.00
N ASP A 16 0.10 -1.41 7.24
CA ASP A 16 0.99 -0.44 7.91
C ASP A 16 2.39 -0.40 7.26
N GLU A 17 2.97 -1.56 6.91
CA GLU A 17 4.24 -1.64 6.19
C GLU A 17 4.13 -1.03 4.78
N ILE A 18 3.05 -1.30 4.06
CA ILE A 18 2.79 -0.70 2.75
C ILE A 18 2.71 0.83 2.86
N ARG A 19 2.07 1.36 3.90
CA ARG A 19 2.03 2.81 4.17
C ARG A 19 3.41 3.39 4.47
N GLY A 20 4.23 2.67 5.23
CA GLY A 20 5.62 3.05 5.46
C GLY A 20 6.40 3.16 4.14
N ALA A 21 6.24 2.18 3.26
CA ALA A 21 6.87 2.19 1.93
C ALA A 21 6.34 3.33 1.04
N ILE A 22 5.02 3.59 1.04
CA ILE A 22 4.42 4.73 0.32
C ILE A 22 5.06 6.04 0.79
N HIS A 23 5.20 6.23 2.10
CA HIS A 23 5.79 7.46 2.64
C HIS A 23 7.24 7.66 2.18
N GLN A 24 8.05 6.60 2.18
CA GLN A 24 9.43 6.66 1.68
C GLN A 24 9.49 6.98 0.19
N LEU A 25 8.57 6.42 -0.62
CA LEU A 25 8.48 6.72 -2.05
C LEU A 25 8.03 8.16 -2.30
N GLU A 26 7.09 8.69 -1.50
CA GLU A 26 6.65 10.09 -1.59
C GLU A 26 7.79 11.06 -1.24
N ILE A 27 8.61 10.73 -0.24
CA ILE A 27 9.84 11.49 0.08
C ILE A 27 10.82 11.43 -1.10
N LEU A 28 11.13 10.24 -1.62
CA LEU A 28 12.04 10.08 -2.76
C LEU A 28 11.55 10.89 -3.97
N ARG A 29 10.26 10.83 -4.24
CA ARG A 29 9.60 11.59 -5.31
C ARG A 29 9.81 13.09 -5.14
N ALA A 30 9.49 13.63 -3.96
CA ALA A 30 9.56 15.06 -3.69
C ALA A 30 11.00 15.55 -3.67
N ASP A 31 11.84 14.93 -2.85
CA ASP A 31 13.16 15.46 -2.50
C ASP A 31 14.22 15.16 -3.56
N ALA A 32 14.14 14.01 -4.24
CA ALA A 32 15.20 13.58 -5.16
C ALA A 32 14.82 13.68 -6.63
N VAL A 33 13.57 13.39 -6.99
CA VAL A 33 13.20 13.20 -8.40
C VAL A 33 12.49 14.42 -8.99
N SER A 34 11.51 14.99 -8.29
CA SER A 34 10.73 16.12 -8.84
C SER A 34 11.55 17.39 -9.01
N GLY A 35 12.52 17.62 -8.13
CA GLY A 35 13.45 18.75 -8.18
C GLY A 35 14.75 18.46 -8.92
N PHE A 36 14.91 17.27 -9.51
CA PHE A 36 16.17 16.89 -10.15
C PHE A 36 16.49 17.81 -11.33
N GLN A 37 17.71 18.37 -11.30
CA GLN A 37 18.28 19.12 -12.40
C GLN A 37 19.67 18.55 -12.72
N ALA A 38 19.80 17.99 -13.91
CA ALA A 38 21.06 17.54 -14.45
C ALA A 38 21.96 18.73 -14.76
N ASP A 39 23.16 18.69 -14.20
CA ASP A 39 24.30 19.48 -14.65
C ASP A 39 25.51 18.55 -14.74
N LEU A 40 25.84 18.14 -15.96
CA LEU A 40 27.00 17.31 -16.26
C LEU A 40 28.33 18.07 -16.24
N GLY A 41 28.33 19.37 -15.96
CA GLY A 41 29.56 20.19 -15.88
C GLY A 41 30.26 20.39 -17.23
N MET A 42 29.56 20.11 -18.34
CA MET A 42 30.10 20.26 -19.70
C MET A 42 30.06 21.72 -20.20
N GLY A 43 29.55 22.64 -19.38
CA GLY A 43 29.39 24.05 -19.73
C GLY A 43 28.24 24.29 -20.72
N ASP A 44 28.21 25.50 -21.29
CA ASP A 44 27.11 25.97 -22.15
C ASP A 44 27.31 25.58 -23.63
N CYS A 45 27.92 24.42 -23.89
CA CYS A 45 28.00 23.84 -25.23
C CYS A 45 26.67 23.19 -25.61
N GLU A 46 26.41 23.04 -26.92
CA GLU A 46 25.16 22.46 -27.43
C GLU A 46 24.93 21.03 -26.94
N GLU A 47 25.98 20.20 -27.02
CA GLU A 47 25.98 18.84 -26.50
C GLU A 47 25.71 18.79 -24.99
N GLY A 48 26.31 19.72 -24.22
CA GLY A 48 26.07 19.87 -22.79
C GLY A 48 24.60 20.11 -22.44
N ARG A 49 23.97 21.06 -23.15
CA ARG A 49 22.55 21.34 -22.98
C ARG A 49 21.67 20.16 -23.39
N GLU A 50 22.02 19.46 -24.46
CA GLU A 50 21.24 18.33 -24.95
C GLU A 50 21.26 17.16 -23.96
N TRP A 51 22.43 16.78 -23.45
CA TRP A 51 22.54 15.72 -22.45
C TRP A 51 21.84 16.07 -21.13
N ASN A 52 22.02 17.28 -20.62
CA ASN A 52 21.31 17.74 -19.41
C ASN A 52 19.79 17.70 -19.63
N ARG A 53 19.31 18.13 -20.81
CA ARG A 53 17.88 18.06 -21.16
C ARG A 53 17.39 16.63 -21.19
N MET A 54 18.10 15.71 -21.86
CA MET A 54 17.71 14.29 -21.93
C MET A 54 17.63 13.65 -20.54
N LEU A 55 18.61 13.90 -19.67
CA LEU A 55 18.60 13.40 -18.29
C LEU A 55 17.42 13.94 -17.49
N ASN A 56 17.13 15.24 -17.59
CA ASN A 56 15.95 15.83 -16.96
C ASN A 56 14.66 15.21 -17.50
N THR A 57 14.58 14.94 -18.80
CA THR A 57 13.41 14.26 -19.38
C THR A 57 13.25 12.84 -18.83
N VAL A 58 14.31 12.04 -18.77
CA VAL A 58 14.24 10.66 -18.25
C VAL A 58 13.92 10.63 -16.76
N ILE A 59 14.37 11.61 -15.98
CA ILE A 59 14.26 11.56 -14.52
C ILE A 59 13.02 12.30 -14.02
N SER A 60 12.82 13.56 -14.44
CA SER A 60 11.92 14.50 -13.75
C SER A 60 10.81 15.09 -14.62
N SER A 61 10.67 14.73 -15.90
CA SER A 61 9.62 15.34 -16.74
C SER A 61 8.20 14.98 -16.34
N GLY A 62 8.00 13.82 -15.69
CA GLY A 62 6.67 13.29 -15.40
C GLY A 62 5.96 12.70 -16.62
N ASP A 63 6.61 12.66 -17.79
CA ASP A 63 6.09 11.99 -18.97
C ASP A 63 6.13 10.47 -18.80
N GLU A 64 5.32 9.77 -19.59
CA GLU A 64 5.28 8.31 -19.62
C GLU A 64 6.68 7.75 -19.94
N GLY A 65 7.17 6.85 -19.08
CA GLY A 65 8.53 6.31 -19.15
C GLY A 65 9.60 7.08 -18.37
N SER A 66 9.27 8.23 -17.77
CA SER A 66 10.16 8.90 -16.82
C SER A 66 10.21 8.18 -15.46
N LEU A 67 11.30 8.35 -14.72
CA LEU A 67 11.44 7.83 -13.35
C LEU A 67 10.35 8.39 -12.44
N LEU A 68 10.03 9.68 -12.58
CA LEU A 68 8.96 10.33 -11.82
C LEU A 68 7.61 9.64 -12.05
N ALA A 69 7.25 9.37 -13.31
CA ALA A 69 6.01 8.67 -13.65
C ALA A 69 5.99 7.23 -13.11
N ALA A 70 7.12 6.52 -13.13
CA ALA A 70 7.23 5.18 -12.57
C ALA A 70 7.00 5.17 -11.04
N ILE A 71 7.56 6.14 -10.32
CA ILE A 71 7.33 6.30 -8.88
C ILE A 71 5.85 6.62 -8.61
N ASP A 72 5.24 7.51 -9.40
CA ASP A 72 3.82 7.85 -9.27
C ASP A 72 2.93 6.62 -9.45
N SER A 73 3.22 5.80 -10.45
CA SER A 73 2.48 4.55 -10.69
C SER A 73 2.66 3.54 -9.54
N MET A 74 3.89 3.38 -9.04
CA MET A 74 4.15 2.50 -7.89
C MET A 74 3.43 2.96 -6.62
N VAL A 75 3.41 4.27 -6.35
CA VAL A 75 2.67 4.83 -5.21
C VAL A 75 1.17 4.58 -5.35
N ALA A 76 0.61 4.73 -6.54
CA ALA A 76 -0.80 4.45 -6.80
C ALA A 76 -1.15 2.97 -6.55
N GLU A 77 -0.36 2.05 -7.10
CA GLU A 77 -0.57 0.60 -6.89
C GLU A 77 -0.44 0.19 -5.42
N LEU A 78 0.53 0.76 -4.70
CA LEU A 78 0.72 0.45 -3.28
C LEU A 78 -0.44 1.00 -2.43
N LYS A 79 -0.97 2.18 -2.76
CA LYS A 79 -2.16 2.73 -2.09
C LYS A 79 -3.35 1.80 -2.25
N GLU A 80 -3.61 1.34 -3.47
CA GLU A 80 -4.66 0.36 -3.72
C GLU A 80 -4.43 -0.91 -2.88
N ARG A 81 -3.23 -1.50 -2.91
CA ARG A 81 -2.93 -2.70 -2.13
C ARG A 81 -3.10 -2.52 -0.62
N ALA A 82 -2.78 -1.34 -0.09
CA ALA A 82 -3.02 -1.02 1.33
C ALA A 82 -4.52 -1.02 1.65
N ASP A 83 -5.34 -0.40 0.79
CA ASP A 83 -6.79 -0.35 0.97
C ASP A 83 -7.42 -1.75 0.93
N TRP A 84 -6.95 -2.60 0.01
CA TRP A 84 -7.36 -4.01 -0.06
C TRP A 84 -6.97 -4.80 1.20
N ALA A 85 -5.76 -4.60 1.73
CA ALA A 85 -5.31 -5.26 2.94
C ALA A 85 -6.16 -4.86 4.16
N GLU A 86 -6.53 -3.59 4.28
CA GLU A 86 -7.46 -3.15 5.33
C GLU A 86 -8.86 -3.73 5.16
N GLN A 87 -9.36 -3.77 3.92
CA GLN A 87 -10.67 -4.35 3.64
C GLN A 87 -10.69 -5.83 4.02
N ALA A 88 -9.64 -6.58 3.68
CA ALA A 88 -9.50 -7.98 4.07
C ALA A 88 -9.50 -8.16 5.59
N GLN A 89 -8.81 -7.30 6.34
CA GLN A 89 -8.85 -7.33 7.81
C GLN A 89 -10.26 -7.04 8.34
N ARG A 90 -10.94 -6.03 7.81
CA ARG A 90 -12.33 -5.69 8.21
C ARG A 90 -13.30 -6.83 7.95
N GLU A 91 -13.18 -7.50 6.81
CA GLU A 91 -14.01 -8.65 6.44
C GLU A 91 -13.73 -9.87 7.33
N PHE A 92 -12.46 -10.11 7.67
CA PHE A 92 -12.05 -11.14 8.62
C PHE A 92 -12.64 -10.87 10.00
N ASP A 93 -12.44 -9.67 10.55
CA ASP A 93 -12.94 -9.27 11.88
C ASP A 93 -14.47 -9.36 11.96
N THR A 94 -15.16 -8.97 10.88
CA THR A 94 -16.63 -9.07 10.79
C THR A 94 -17.11 -10.51 10.74
N THR A 95 -16.40 -11.38 9.99
CA THR A 95 -16.74 -12.81 9.89
C THR A 95 -16.48 -13.51 11.22
N ASP A 96 -15.40 -13.17 11.91
CA ASP A 96 -15.09 -13.68 13.24
C ASP A 96 -16.10 -13.20 14.28
N HIS A 97 -16.50 -11.92 14.25
CA HIS A 97 -17.56 -11.39 15.10
C HIS A 97 -18.92 -12.07 14.84
N ARG A 98 -19.32 -12.25 13.57
CA ARG A 98 -20.56 -12.97 13.22
C ARG A 98 -20.53 -14.43 13.68
N SER A 99 -19.38 -15.08 13.54
CA SER A 99 -19.18 -16.44 14.03
C SER A 99 -19.29 -16.47 15.55
N ALA A 100 -18.60 -15.58 16.26
CA ALA A 100 -18.69 -15.45 17.71
C ALA A 100 -20.12 -15.16 18.21
N ASP A 101 -20.88 -14.31 17.51
CA ASP A 101 -22.29 -14.03 17.85
C ASP A 101 -23.20 -15.23 17.56
N SER A 102 -22.96 -16.00 16.49
CA SER A 102 -23.69 -17.26 16.25
C SER A 102 -23.36 -18.35 17.29
N TYR A 103 -22.17 -18.32 17.89
CA TYR A 103 -21.78 -19.19 19.01
C TYR A 103 -22.13 -18.61 20.38
N ARG A 104 -22.67 -17.38 20.47
CA ARG A 104 -23.09 -16.74 21.71
C ARG A 104 -24.37 -17.40 22.23
N LYS A 105 -24.17 -18.59 22.81
CA LYS A 105 -24.99 -19.32 23.78
C LYS A 105 -26.50 -19.38 23.51
N LEU A 106 -26.93 -20.55 23.04
CA LEU A 106 -28.26 -21.14 23.34
C LEU A 106 -28.41 -21.50 24.84
N THR A 107 -28.02 -20.61 25.75
CA THR A 107 -28.28 -20.75 27.20
C THR A 107 -28.80 -19.38 27.65
N ASN A 108 -30.10 -19.16 27.84
CA ASN A 108 -31.02 -19.97 28.62
C ASN A 108 -32.43 -19.96 27.99
N SER A 109 -32.91 -21.08 27.43
CA SER A 109 -34.34 -21.38 27.50
C SER A 109 -34.53 -22.41 28.61
N ALA A 110 -35.22 -22.03 29.68
CA ALA A 110 -35.54 -22.92 30.80
C ALA A 110 -36.67 -23.92 30.44
N ASP A 111 -36.86 -24.24 29.16
CA ASP A 111 -38.10 -24.87 28.65
C ASP A 111 -37.85 -26.11 27.76
N VAL A 112 -36.65 -26.72 27.81
CA VAL A 112 -36.30 -27.87 26.94
C VAL A 112 -36.28 -29.21 27.70
N TYR A 113 -37.12 -29.36 28.73
CA TYR A 113 -37.46 -30.69 29.24
C TYR A 113 -38.98 -30.83 29.31
N PRO A 114 -39.62 -31.63 28.44
CA PRO A 114 -40.98 -32.07 28.69
C PRO A 114 -40.94 -33.03 29.89
N HIS A 115 -41.51 -32.60 31.01
CA HIS A 115 -41.87 -33.49 32.10
C HIS A 115 -43.08 -34.33 31.67
N ILE A 116 -42.85 -35.52 31.11
CA ILE A 116 -43.72 -36.71 31.27
C ILE A 116 -42.84 -37.96 31.24
#